data_AF-A0A1I7JAQ6-F1
#
_entry.id   AF-A0A1I7JAQ6-F1
#
_cell.length_a   1.000
_cell.length_b   1.000
_cell.length_c   1.000
_cell.angle_alpha   90.00
_cell.angle_beta   90.00
_cell.angle_gamma   90.00
#
_symmetry.space_group_name_H-M   'P 1'
#
loop_
_entity.id
_entity.type
_entity.pdbx_description
1 polymer ?
#
loop_
_entity_poly.entity_id
_entity_poly.type
_entity_poly.pdbx_seq_one_letter_code
_entity_poly.pdbx_strand_id
1 'polypeptide(L)' 'HNFFVYQDADTNRVSVMYKRKDGDYGLIEPDYK' A
#
# COMPACT_ATOMS: atom_id res chain seq x y z
N HIS A 1 -0.76 10.51 10.57
CA HIS A 1 -0.82 9.06 10.31
C HIS A 1 -1.97 8.78 9.35
N ASN A 2 -1.70 8.64 8.05
CA ASN A 2 -2.71 8.45 6.99
C ASN A 2 -2.29 7.30 6.06
N PHE A 3 -1.91 6.16 6.64
CA PHE A 3 -1.53 4.97 5.90
C PHE A 3 -2.25 3.73 6.45
N PHE A 4 -2.45 2.74 5.59
CA PHE A 4 -3.09 1.48 5.90
C PHE A 4 -2.26 0.33 5.32
N VAL A 5 -1.94 -0.65 6.16
CA VAL A 5 -1.17 -1.84 5.77
C VAL A 5 -2.11 -3.02 5.74
N TYR A 6 -2.09 -3.78 4.65
CA TYR A 6 -2.95 -4.95 4.48
C TYR A 6 -2.25 -6.06 3.71
N GLN A 7 -2.80 -7.27 3.82
CA GLN A 7 -2.43 -8.39 2.96
C GLN A 7 -3.46 -8.48 1.83
N ASP A 8 -2.97 -8.46 0.60
CA ASP A 8 -3.79 -8.61 -0.60
C ASP A 8 -4.35 -10.03 -0.69
N ALA A 9 -5.65 -10.16 -0.95
CA ALA A 9 -6.35 -11.44 -0.90
C ALA A 9 -6.03 -12.35 -2.09
N ASP A 10 -5.68 -11.78 -3.24
CA ASP A 10 -5.43 -12.53 -4.47
C ASP A 10 -3.97 -12.98 -4.55
N THR A 11 -3.05 -12.15 -4.06
CA THR A 11 -1.60 -12.38 -4.18
C THR A 11 -0.94 -12.80 -2.87
N ASN A 12 -1.64 -12.71 -1.74
CA ASN A 12 -1.09 -12.87 -0.38
C ASN A 12 0.10 -11.95 -0.08
N ARG A 13 0.31 -10.89 -0.86
CA ARG A 13 1.41 -9.93 -0.67
C ARG A 13 0.98 -8.84 0.31
N VAL A 14 1.95 -8.34 1.08
CA VAL A 14 1.73 -7.17 1.94
C VAL A 14 1.82 -5.91 1.08
N SER A 15 0.84 -5.01 1.22
CA SER A 15 0.82 -3.72 0.52
C SER A 15 0.49 -2.58 1.48
N VAL A 16 0.95 -1.38 1.15
CA VAL A 16 0.73 -0.17 1.96
C VAL A 16 0.04 0.89 1.13
N MET A 17 -1.18 1.25 1.51
CA MET A 17 -1.92 2.38 0.95
C MET A 17 -1.63 3.63 1.79
N TYR A 18 -1.41 4.78 1.16
CA TYR A 18 -1.18 6.03 1.88
C TYR A 18 -1.75 7.24 1.15
N LYS A 19 -2.17 8.26 1.91
CA LYS A 19 -2.61 9.54 1.34
C LYS A 19 -1.40 10.42 1.01
N ARG A 20 -1.30 10.85 -0.24
CA ARG A 20 -0.29 11.78 -0.74
C ARG A 20 -0.64 13.23 -0.35
N LYS A 21 0.34 14.12 -0.49
CA LYS A 21 0.18 15.55 -0.15
C LYS A 21 -0.73 16.30 -1.13
N ASP A 22 -0.84 15.83 -2.36
CA ASP A 22 -1.73 16.35 -3.42
C ASP A 22 -3.19 15.91 -3.25
N GLY A 23 -3.48 15.03 -2.28
CA GLY A 23 -4.84 14.60 -1.93
C GLY A 23 -5.19 13.22 -2.46
N ASP A 24 -4.44 12.71 -3.43
CA ASP A 24 -4.60 11.38 -4.00
C ASP A 24 -4.04 10.28 -3.10
N TYR A 25 -4.31 9.03 -3.46
CA TYR A 25 -3.77 7.86 -2.79
C TYR A 25 -2.65 7.22 -3.59
N GLY A 26 -1.63 6.74 -2.88
CA GLY A 26 -0.54 5.95 -3.43
C GLY A 26 -0.52 4.55 -2.83
N LEU A 27 -0.04 3.59 -3.61
CA LEU A 27 0.18 2.20 -3.20
C LEU A 27 1.68 1.90 -3.24
N ILE A 28 2.21 1.30 -2.18
CA ILE A 28 3.57 0.75 -2.12
C ILE A 28 3.44 -0.77 -2.06
N GLU A 29 4.07 -1.43 -3.02
CA GLU A 29 4.20 -2.89 -3.08
C GLU A 29 5.67 -3.27 -2.89
N PRO A 30 6.00 -4.17 -1.95
CA PRO A 30 7.35 -4.69 -1.80
C PRO A 30 7.71 -5.58 -2.99
N ASP A 31 8.88 -5.35 -3.59
CA ASP A 31 9.45 -6.26 -4.57
C ASP A 31 10.35 -7.26 -3.84
N TYR A 32 10.05 -8.55 -3.95
CA TYR A 32 10.83 -9.62 -3.36
C TYR A 32 11.70 -10.24 -4.44
N LYS A 33 13.03 -10.14 -4.31
CA LYS A 33 13.99 -10.88 -5.14
C LYS A 33 14.20 -12.28 -4.61
#